data_AF-A0AAU9SLV9-F1
#
_entry.id   AF-A0AAU9SLV9-F1
#
_cell.length_a   1.000
_cell.length_b   1.000
_cell.length_c   1.000
_cell.angle_alpha   90.00
_cell.angle_beta   90.00
_cell.angle_gamma   90.00
#
_symmetry.space_group_name_H-M   'P 1'
#
loop_
_entity.id
_entity.type
_entity.pdbx_description
1 polymer ?
#
loop_
_entity_poly.entity_id
_entity_poly.type
_entity_poly.pdbx_seq_one_letter_code
_entity_poly.pdbx_strand_id
1 'polypeptide(L)'
;KTTRNKMADVVVISETIVRPDSYEEDGSDRVKIHVTQFDLMLLRSNYTQRGFFYPQPDPETHIIFRLKSSFSLVLKFFYSFAGCLVKIELHRFSSIAIVQPNQTKPTNPNQISRLSNLT
;
A
#
# COMPACT_ATOMS: atom_id res chain seq x y z
N LYS A 1 -17.19 39.34 -17.45
CA LYS A 1 -17.37 38.85 -16.06
C LYS A 1 -17.38 37.32 -16.12
N THR A 2 -16.27 36.67 -15.79
CA THR A 2 -16.15 35.20 -15.81
C THR A 2 -15.98 34.73 -14.37
N THR A 3 -17.02 34.08 -13.84
CA THR A 3 -17.03 33.43 -12.53
C THR A 3 -16.08 32.23 -12.56
N ARG A 4 -14.87 32.40 -11.99
CA ARG A 4 -14.02 31.27 -11.62
C ARG A 4 -14.72 30.51 -10.49
N ASN A 5 -15.12 29.28 -10.77
CA ASN A 5 -15.60 28.34 -9.76
C ASN A 5 -14.55 28.24 -8.65
N LYS A 6 -14.91 28.67 -7.43
CA LYS A 6 -14.16 28.38 -6.20
C LYS A 6 -14.25 26.87 -5.96
N MET A 7 -13.32 26.09 -6.50
CA MET A 7 -12.96 24.84 -5.84
C MET A 7 -12.38 25.23 -4.48
N ALA A 8 -12.93 24.67 -3.41
CA ALA A 8 -12.36 24.84 -2.08
C ALA A 8 -10.89 24.41 -2.12
N ASP A 9 -10.00 25.26 -1.61
CA ASP A 9 -8.57 24.98 -1.57
C ASP A 9 -8.33 23.80 -0.60
N VAL A 10 -7.92 22.65 -1.14
CA VAL A 10 -7.66 21.44 -0.37
C VAL A 10 -6.19 21.46 0.03
N VAL A 11 -5.93 21.63 1.32
CA VAL A 11 -4.57 21.63 1.87
C VAL A 11 -4.23 20.25 2.43
N VAL A 12 -3.16 19.64 1.92
CA VAL A 12 -2.63 18.38 2.46
C VAL A 12 -1.83 18.68 3.72
N ILE A 13 -2.27 18.15 4.86
CA ILE A 13 -1.64 18.40 6.17
C ILE A 13 -0.52 17.39 6.52
N SER A 14 -0.53 16.22 5.90
CA SER A 14 0.46 15.16 6.16
C SER A 14 0.44 14.12 5.05
N GLU A 15 1.62 13.71 4.61
CA GLU A 15 1.85 12.56 3.72
C GLU A 15 2.99 11.73 4.32
N THR A 16 2.79 10.42 4.51
CA THR A 16 3.80 9.55 5.13
C THR A 16 3.55 8.09 4.76
N ILE A 17 4.63 7.36 4.49
CA ILE A 17 4.58 5.90 4.35
C ILE A 17 4.64 5.28 5.76
N VAL A 18 3.58 4.58 6.16
CA VAL A 18 3.53 3.85 7.44
C VAL A 18 3.92 2.39 7.19
N ARG A 19 4.83 1.87 8.01
CA ARG A 19 5.24 0.47 8.01
C ARG A 19 4.57 -0.23 9.19
N PRO A 20 4.30 -1.54 9.12
CA PRO A 20 3.83 -2.28 10.28
C PRO A 20 4.83 -2.22 11.41
N ASP A 21 4.32 -2.12 12.64
CA ASP A 21 5.14 -2.31 13.84
C ASP A 21 5.79 -3.70 13.76
N SER A 22 7.02 -3.82 14.27
CA SER A 22 7.95 -4.94 14.05
C SER A 22 7.27 -6.30 13.85
N TYR A 23 7.68 -6.98 12.77
CA TYR A 23 7.51 -8.42 12.66
C TYR A 23 8.38 -9.03 13.75
N GLU A 24 7.80 -9.86 14.61
CA GLU A 24 8.59 -10.63 15.56
C GLU A 24 9.71 -11.35 14.80
N GLU A 25 10.93 -11.26 15.35
CA GLU A 25 12.15 -11.93 14.89
C GLU A 25 11.98 -13.44 14.97
N ASP A 26 11.15 -14.02 14.11
CA ASP A 26 11.19 -15.45 13.88
C ASP A 26 11.25 -15.68 12.38
N GLY A 27 12.31 -16.37 11.96
CA GLY A 27 12.73 -16.60 10.57
C GLY A 27 11.76 -17.44 9.75
N SER A 28 10.47 -17.33 10.00
CA SER A 28 9.40 -17.97 9.26
C SER A 28 9.22 -17.28 7.91
N ASP A 29 9.23 -18.08 6.86
CA ASP A 29 9.14 -17.69 5.46
C ASP A 29 8.12 -16.57 5.20
N ARG A 30 8.66 -15.37 5.02
CA ARG A 30 8.41 -14.46 3.88
C ARG A 30 7.11 -14.79 3.12
N VAL A 31 5.95 -14.44 3.68
CA VAL A 31 4.65 -14.81 3.09
C VAL A 31 4.46 -14.12 1.75
N LYS A 32 4.69 -14.86 0.67
CA LYS A 32 4.32 -14.46 -0.70
C LYS A 32 2.87 -14.85 -0.91
N ILE A 33 2.00 -13.85 -1.01
CA ILE A 33 0.60 -14.08 -1.34
C ILE A 33 0.50 -14.16 -2.87
N HIS A 34 0.18 -15.35 -3.38
CA HIS A 34 -0.10 -15.52 -4.79
C HIS A 34 -1.45 -14.88 -5.13
N VAL A 35 -1.46 -14.04 -6.16
CA VAL A 35 -2.67 -13.37 -6.63
C VAL A 35 -3.52 -14.36 -7.42
N THR A 36 -4.79 -14.51 -7.05
CA THR A 36 -5.71 -15.42 -7.74
C THR A 36 -6.27 -14.80 -9.02
N GLN A 37 -6.93 -15.59 -9.86
CA GLN A 37 -7.59 -15.08 -11.08
C GLN A 37 -8.69 -14.06 -10.75
N PHE A 38 -9.39 -14.22 -9.63
CA PHE A 38 -10.40 -13.27 -9.18
C PHE A 38 -9.77 -11.93 -8.78
N ASP A 39 -8.65 -11.98 -8.06
CA ASP A 39 -7.90 -10.78 -7.69
C ASP A 39 -7.36 -10.05 -8.94
N LEU A 40 -6.88 -10.78 -9.96
CA LEU A 40 -6.45 -10.19 -11.23
C LEU A 40 -7.56 -9.43 -11.94
N MET A 41 -8.81 -9.92 -11.87
CA MET A 41 -9.95 -9.19 -12.41
C MET A 41 -10.19 -7.88 -11.65
N LEU A 42 -10.04 -7.88 -10.33
CA LEU A 42 -10.19 -6.68 -9.52
C LEU A 42 -9.02 -5.70 -9.71
N LEU A 43 -7.80 -6.18 -9.93
CA LEU A 43 -6.64 -5.33 -10.22
C LEU A 43 -6.76 -4.55 -11.54
N ARG A 44 -7.62 -5.01 -12.46
CA ARG A 44 -7.95 -4.27 -13.69
C ARG A 44 -8.96 -3.15 -13.47
N SER A 45 -9.59 -3.09 -12.29
CA SER A 45 -10.50 -2.01 -11.94
C SER A 45 -9.74 -0.81 -11.36
N ASN A 46 -10.33 0.39 -11.45
CA ASN A 46 -9.73 1.59 -10.87
C ASN A 46 -9.58 1.47 -9.34
N TYR A 47 -8.57 2.15 -8.78
CA TYR A 47 -8.38 2.22 -7.33
C TYR A 47 -9.65 2.70 -6.64
N THR A 48 -10.16 1.90 -5.70
CA THR A 48 -11.34 2.27 -4.93
C THR A 48 -11.00 3.43 -4.00
N GLN A 49 -11.64 4.58 -4.22
CA GLN A 49 -11.50 5.75 -3.35
C GLN A 49 -12.63 5.75 -2.31
N ARG A 50 -12.27 5.87 -1.03
CA ARG A 50 -13.22 6.00 0.08
C ARG A 50 -12.84 7.18 0.95
N GLY A 51 -13.82 8.02 1.28
CA GLY A 51 -13.66 9.16 2.16
C GLY A 51 -14.50 8.99 3.43
N PHE A 52 -13.98 9.52 4.54
CA PHE A 52 -14.70 9.61 5.81
C PHE A 52 -14.81 11.09 6.20
N PHE A 53 -15.96 11.47 6.75
CA PHE A 53 -16.21 12.83 7.23
C PHE A 53 -16.30 12.82 8.74
N TYR A 54 -15.47 13.63 9.38
CA TYR A 54 -15.44 13.82 10.83
C TYR A 54 -15.59 15.30 11.15
N PRO A 55 -16.18 15.66 12.31
CA PRO A 55 -16.08 17.01 12.84
C PRO A 55 -14.61 17.44 13.01
N GLN A 56 -14.38 18.74 13.06
CA GLN A 56 -13.03 19.27 13.25
C GLN A 56 -12.40 18.68 14.51
N PRO A 57 -11.24 18.00 14.39
CA PRO A 57 -10.58 17.39 15.54
C PRO A 57 -9.98 18.48 16.44
N ASP A 58 -9.97 18.21 17.73
CA ASP A 58 -9.31 19.07 18.71
C ASP A 58 -7.76 19.03 18.53
N PRO A 59 -7.07 20.18 18.56
CA PRO A 59 -5.62 20.24 18.35
C PRO A 59 -4.81 19.39 19.33
N GLU A 60 -5.27 19.19 20.58
CA GLU A 60 -4.57 18.41 21.60
C GLU A 60 -4.66 16.90 21.35
N THR A 61 -5.54 16.47 20.44
CA THR A 61 -5.72 15.05 20.12
C THR A 61 -4.52 14.46 19.39
N HIS A 62 -3.66 15.29 18.76
CA HIS A 62 -2.53 14.85 17.93
C HIS A 62 -2.93 13.78 16.92
N ILE A 63 -4.03 14.03 16.18
CA ILE A 63 -4.72 13.02 15.37
C ILE A 63 -3.81 12.31 14.36
N ILE A 64 -2.89 13.03 13.72
CA ILE A 64 -1.94 12.47 12.74
C ILE A 64 -1.06 11.40 13.38
N PHE A 65 -0.55 11.66 14.59
CA PHE A 65 0.30 10.71 15.32
C PHE A 65 -0.49 9.46 15.71
N ARG A 66 -1.71 9.63 16.25
CA ARG A 66 -2.59 8.52 16.62
C ARG A 66 -2.97 7.66 15.41
N LEU A 67 -3.32 8.28 14.29
CA LEU A 67 -3.64 7.57 13.04
C LEU A 67 -2.43 6.78 12.53
N LYS A 68 -1.23 7.35 12.56
CA LYS A 68 -0.01 6.65 12.16
C LYS A 68 0.26 5.43 13.03
N SER A 69 0.19 5.59 14.36
CA SER A 69 0.45 4.50 15.30
C SER A 69 -0.61 3.40 15.23
N SER A 70 -1.90 3.77 15.19
CA SER A 70 -2.97 2.76 15.08
C SER A 70 -2.93 2.03 13.74
N PHE A 71 -2.61 2.74 12.64
CA PHE A 71 -2.46 2.12 11.33
C PHE A 71 -1.25 1.19 11.27
N SER A 72 -0.11 1.58 11.86
CA SER A 72 1.08 0.73 12.01
C SER A 72 0.75 -0.59 12.72
N LEU A 73 -0.01 -0.51 13.80
CA LEU A 73 -0.44 -1.69 14.57
C LEU A 73 -1.36 -2.61 13.74
N VAL A 74 -2.33 -2.03 13.02
CA VAL A 74 -3.26 -2.80 12.18
C VAL A 74 -2.54 -3.46 11.00
N LEU A 75 -1.53 -2.82 10.42
CA LEU A 75 -0.72 -3.40 9.36
C LEU A 75 0.05 -4.67 9.79
N LYS A 76 0.23 -4.93 11.09
CA LYS A 76 0.75 -6.22 11.58
C LYS A 76 -0.15 -7.38 11.17
N PHE A 77 -1.46 -7.19 11.27
CA PHE A 77 -2.47 -8.19 10.92
C PHE A 77 -2.79 -8.17 9.42
N PHE A 78 -2.85 -6.97 8.84
CA PHE A 78 -3.19 -6.73 7.43
C PHE A 78 -1.94 -6.46 6.58
N TYR A 79 -0.95 -7.33 6.73
CA TYR A 79 0.38 -7.13 6.17
C TYR A 79 0.42 -7.04 4.64
N SER A 80 -0.58 -7.58 3.94
CA SER A 80 -0.71 -7.49 2.48
C SER A 80 -0.82 -6.05 1.99
N PHE A 81 -1.39 -5.14 2.79
CA PHE A 81 -1.54 -3.72 2.44
C PHE A 81 -0.24 -2.92 2.54
N ALA A 82 0.73 -3.40 3.31
CA ALA A 82 2.07 -2.83 3.36
C ALA A 82 2.99 -3.40 2.27
N GLY A 83 2.52 -4.35 1.46
CA GLY A 83 3.28 -5.01 0.40
C GLY A 83 3.26 -4.28 -0.94
N CYS A 84 3.98 -4.85 -1.90
CA CYS A 84 4.00 -4.42 -3.30
C CYS A 84 3.64 -5.59 -4.21
N LEU A 85 2.92 -5.31 -5.29
CA LEU A 85 2.68 -6.29 -6.36
C LEU A 85 3.96 -6.48 -7.17
N VAL A 86 4.40 -7.73 -7.31
CA VAL A 86 5.60 -8.12 -8.04
C VAL A 86 5.24 -9.22 -9.03
N LYS A 87 5.77 -9.11 -10.25
CA LYS A 87 5.73 -10.18 -11.24
C LYS A 87 6.84 -11.18 -10.92
N ILE A 88 6.48 -12.43 -10.73
CA ILE A 88 7.40 -13.55 -10.53
C ILE A 88 7.47 -14.33 -11.83
N GLU A 89 8.66 -14.43 -12.42
CA GLU A 89 8.91 -15.25 -13.60
C GLU A 89 9.38 -16.64 -13.16
N LEU A 90 8.55 -17.65 -13.41
CA LEU A 90 8.97 -19.05 -13.37
C LEU A 90 9.30 -19.50 -14.80
N HIS A 91 10.19 -20.48 -14.93
CA HIS A 91 10.71 -21.01 -16.20
C HIS A 91 9.65 -21.36 -17.26
N ARG A 92 8.37 -21.54 -16.85
CA ARG A 92 7.26 -21.82 -17.78
C ARG A 92 6.10 -20.82 -17.72
N PHE A 93 5.98 -20.02 -16.67
CA PHE A 93 4.82 -19.14 -16.45
C PHE A 93 5.20 -17.91 -15.63
N SER A 94 4.59 -16.77 -15.92
CA SER A 94 4.64 -15.60 -15.05
C SER A 94 3.44 -15.58 -14.09
N SER A 95 3.68 -15.31 -12.81
CA SER A 95 2.63 -15.10 -11.81
C SER A 95 2.78 -13.73 -11.15
N ILE A 96 1.75 -13.23 -10.49
CA ILE A 96 1.80 -12.00 -9.70
C ILE A 96 1.68 -12.39 -8.24
N ALA A 97 2.50 -11.79 -7.39
CA ALA A 97 2.45 -11.98 -5.95
C ALA A 97 2.56 -10.65 -5.21
N ILE A 98 2.05 -10.60 -4.00
CA ILE A 98 2.29 -9.49 -3.07
C ILE A 98 3.52 -9.84 -2.23
N VAL A 99 4.48 -8.92 -2.19
CA VAL A 99 5.76 -9.05 -1.49
C VAL A 99 5.97 -7.86 -0.57
N GLN A 100 6.33 -8.11 0.69
CA GLN A 100 6.60 -7.04 1.65
C GLN A 100 7.89 -6.26 1.30
N PRO A 101 7.95 -4.94 1.56
CA PRO A 101 9.06 -4.07 1.15
C PRO A 101 10.42 -4.49 1.73
N ASN A 102 10.45 -5.06 2.93
CA ASN A 102 11.70 -5.55 3.56
C ASN A 102 12.26 -6.84 2.91
N GLN A 103 11.58 -7.39 1.89
CA GLN A 103 12.00 -8.57 1.13
C GLN A 103 12.86 -8.24 -0.10
N THR A 104 13.14 -6.96 -0.37
CA THR A 104 13.94 -6.50 -1.52
C THR A 104 15.46 -6.50 -1.25
N LYS A 105 15.99 -7.55 -0.61
CA LYS A 105 17.43 -7.84 -0.77
C LYS A 105 17.58 -8.58 -2.10
N PRO A 106 18.21 -8.01 -3.13
CA PRO A 106 18.26 -8.62 -4.44
C PRO A 106 19.16 -9.86 -4.38
N THR A 107 18.59 -11.05 -4.58
CA THR A 107 19.39 -12.24 -4.93
C THR A 107 19.84 -12.16 -6.39
N ASN A 108 19.24 -11.31 -7.22
CA ASN A 108 19.75 -10.92 -8.53
C ASN A 108 19.04 -9.62 -9.00
N PRO A 109 19.77 -8.53 -9.30
CA PRO A 109 19.17 -7.26 -9.75
C PRO A 109 18.41 -7.35 -11.09
N ASN A 110 18.55 -8.44 -11.85
CA ASN A 110 17.92 -8.60 -13.17
C ASN A 110 16.50 -9.20 -13.15
N GLN A 111 15.88 -9.45 -11.99
CA GLN A 111 14.57 -10.13 -11.91
C GLN A 111 13.37 -9.26 -11.48
N ILE A 112 13.56 -7.96 -11.22
CA ILE A 112 12.46 -7.09 -10.77
C ILE A 112 12.13 -6.08 -11.87
N SER A 113 11.27 -6.48 -12.80
CA SER A 113 10.55 -5.52 -13.64
C SER A 113 9.41 -4.90 -12.82
N ARG A 114 9.52 -3.62 -12.47
CA ARG A 114 8.40 -2.86 -11.89
C ARG A 114 7.23 -2.85 -12.89
N LEU A 115 6.03 -3.17 -12.41
CA LEU A 115 4.79 -3.28 -13.20
C LEU A 115 4.24 -1.91 -13.71
N SER A 116 5.06 -0.87 -13.79
CA SER A 116 4.64 0.49 -14.18
C SER A 116 4.29 0.67 -15.65
N ASN A 117 4.32 -0.38 -16.48
CA ASN A 117 4.19 -0.27 -17.94
C ASN A 117 3.01 -1.08 -18.52
N LEU A 118 1.95 -1.31 -17.74
CA LEU A 118 0.69 -1.87 -18.24
C LEU A 118 -0.40 -0.80 -18.08
N THR A 119 -0.42 0.18 -18.98
CA THR A 119 -1.54 1.09 -19.22
C THR A 119 -1.58 1.40 -20.71
#